data_AF-A0A109P2L8-F1
#
_entry.id   AF-A0A109P2L8-F1
#
_cell.length_a   1.000
_cell.length_b   1.000
_cell.length_c   1.000
_cell.angle_alpha   90.00
_cell.angle_beta   90.00
_cell.angle_gamma   90.00
#
_symmetry.space_group_name_H-M   'P 1'
#
loop_
_entity.id
_entity.type
_entity.pdbx_description
1 polymer ?
#
loop_
_entity_poly.entity_id
_entity_poly.type
_entity_poly.pdbx_seq_one_letter_code
_entity_poly.pdbx_strand_id
1 'polypeptide(L)'
;QELTFCVQQTCSCAPMCIGRFQWSNLQVFDARKCKTAKEMFKYLCSHIKFATNGGNLRSAITVFPPRTDGQHDFRVWNSQLVKYAGYQMEAGHIIGDPANVELTEICIQLGWTPKYGSFDVLPLILQANGEDPELFEIPPELILEVEMEHPQYKWFKDLNLKWYALPAVANMLLEIGGLEFTACPFNGWYMGTEIGARDFCDPQRYNILEKVGRSMGLDTHKLSSLWKDEALVAINVAVIHSFQKKMVTITEHP
;
A
#
# COMPACT_ATOMS: atom_id res chain seq x y z
N GLN A 1 -6.32 20.97 -17.71
CA GLN A 1 -5.50 22.05 -17.11
C GLN A 1 -6.08 22.45 -15.77
N GLU A 2 -7.37 22.83 -15.67
CA GLU A 2 -8.01 23.13 -14.37
C GLU A 2 -7.99 21.96 -13.38
N LEU A 3 -8.39 20.74 -13.80
CA LEU A 3 -8.36 19.56 -12.92
C LEU A 3 -6.97 19.32 -12.32
N THR A 4 -5.92 19.39 -13.15
CA THR A 4 -4.54 19.17 -12.71
C THR A 4 -4.13 20.18 -11.63
N PHE A 5 -4.39 21.46 -11.87
CA PHE A 5 -4.10 22.52 -10.90
C PHE A 5 -4.85 22.31 -9.59
N CYS A 6 -6.16 22.05 -9.65
CA CYS A 6 -6.97 21.85 -8.46
C CYS A 6 -6.53 20.61 -7.65
N VAL A 7 -6.24 19.49 -8.32
CA VAL A 7 -5.76 18.27 -7.67
C VAL A 7 -4.42 18.52 -6.95
N GLN A 8 -3.48 19.16 -7.64
CA GLN A 8 -2.18 19.52 -7.06
C GLN A 8 -2.36 20.44 -5.84
N GLN A 9 -3.26 21.42 -5.92
CA GLN A 9 -3.59 22.30 -4.81
C GLN A 9 -4.20 21.52 -3.63
N THR A 10 -5.13 20.60 -3.86
CA THR A 10 -5.70 19.76 -2.78
C THR A 10 -4.64 18.91 -2.09
N CYS A 11 -3.70 18.33 -2.84
CA CYS A 11 -2.57 17.60 -2.27
C CYS A 11 -1.68 18.51 -1.41
N SER A 12 -1.47 19.77 -1.80
CA SER A 12 -0.71 20.74 -1.00
C SER A 12 -1.38 21.08 0.35
N CYS A 13 -2.69 20.85 0.46
CA CYS A 13 -3.47 21.12 1.66
C CYS A 13 -3.69 19.88 2.55
N ALA A 14 -3.27 18.67 2.14
CA ALA A 14 -3.56 17.43 2.86
C ALA A 14 -2.78 17.33 4.19
N PRO A 15 -3.40 17.57 5.38
CA PRO A 15 -2.69 17.85 6.63
C PRO A 15 -1.88 16.66 7.18
N MET A 16 -2.23 15.43 6.79
CA MET A 16 -1.55 14.20 7.21
C MET A 16 -0.43 13.76 6.26
N CYS A 17 -0.26 14.41 5.10
CA CYS A 17 0.80 14.08 4.15
C CYS A 17 2.10 14.79 4.55
N ILE A 18 3.14 14.03 4.94
CA ILE A 18 4.47 14.59 5.24
C ILE A 18 5.19 15.01 3.94
N GLY A 19 4.92 14.30 2.83
CA GLY A 19 5.52 14.55 1.51
C GLY A 19 4.94 15.73 0.72
N ARG A 20 4.18 16.64 1.35
CA ARG A 20 3.48 17.75 0.66
C ARG A 20 4.39 18.62 -0.20
N PHE A 21 5.68 18.75 0.11
CA PHE A 21 6.62 19.56 -0.67
C PHE A 21 6.74 19.12 -2.15
N GLN A 22 6.33 17.89 -2.49
CA GLN A 22 6.31 17.37 -3.86
C GLN A 22 5.02 17.63 -4.63
N TRP A 23 4.08 18.41 -4.07
CA TRP A 23 2.74 18.61 -4.62
C TRP A 23 2.72 19.07 -6.09
N SER A 24 3.69 19.90 -6.51
CA SER A 24 3.80 20.42 -7.87
C SER A 24 4.29 19.40 -8.90
N ASN A 25 4.92 18.30 -8.46
CA ASN A 25 5.45 17.23 -9.31
C ASN A 25 4.48 16.05 -9.49
N LEU A 26 3.23 16.19 -9.07
CA LEU A 26 2.21 15.14 -9.15
C LEU A 26 1.70 14.96 -10.59
N GLN A 27 1.86 13.75 -11.13
CA GLN A 27 1.24 13.38 -12.41
C GLN A 27 -0.25 13.11 -12.23
N VAL A 28 -1.08 13.77 -13.04
CA VAL A 28 -2.54 13.55 -13.03
C VAL A 28 -2.95 12.76 -14.28
N PHE A 29 -3.58 11.61 -14.08
CA PHE A 29 -4.25 10.83 -15.12
C PHE A 29 -5.75 11.14 -15.10
N ASP A 30 -6.23 11.78 -16.17
CA ASP A 30 -7.65 12.07 -16.35
C ASP A 30 -8.40 10.84 -16.88
N ALA A 31 -9.11 10.16 -15.99
CA ALA A 31 -9.95 9.00 -16.29
C ALA A 31 -11.45 9.33 -16.15
N ARG A 32 -11.85 10.61 -16.19
CA ARG A 32 -13.26 11.04 -16.02
C ARG A 32 -14.20 10.56 -17.12
N LYS A 33 -13.67 10.00 -18.20
CA LYS A 33 -14.44 9.39 -19.30
C LYS A 33 -14.54 7.86 -19.19
N CYS A 34 -13.96 7.26 -18.15
CA CYS A 34 -14.07 5.84 -17.85
C CYS A 34 -15.54 5.46 -17.62
N LYS A 35 -15.96 4.29 -18.12
CA LYS A 35 -17.34 3.83 -18.04
C LYS A 35 -17.50 2.46 -17.38
N THR A 36 -16.46 1.64 -17.33
CA THR A 36 -16.54 0.23 -16.91
C THR A 36 -15.43 -0.14 -15.94
N ALA A 37 -15.64 -1.18 -15.13
CA ALA A 37 -14.62 -1.65 -14.19
C ALA A 37 -13.37 -2.16 -14.92
N LYS A 38 -13.53 -2.76 -16.11
CA LYS A 38 -12.42 -3.15 -16.99
C LYS A 38 -11.60 -1.96 -17.49
N GLU A 39 -12.23 -0.83 -17.78
CA GLU A 39 -11.50 0.41 -18.10
C GLU A 39 -10.80 0.97 -16.87
N MET A 40 -11.44 0.95 -15.69
CA MET A 40 -10.80 1.33 -14.43
C MET A 40 -9.52 0.52 -14.22
N PHE A 41 -9.61 -0.80 -14.36
CA PHE A 41 -8.47 -1.70 -14.20
C PHE A 41 -7.31 -1.36 -15.14
N LYS A 42 -7.59 -1.03 -16.41
CA LYS A 42 -6.55 -0.60 -17.37
C LYS A 42 -5.88 0.71 -16.94
N TYR A 43 -6.67 1.69 -16.48
CA TYR A 43 -6.13 2.94 -15.95
C TYR A 43 -5.26 2.70 -14.72
N LEU A 44 -5.68 1.82 -13.80
CA LEU A 44 -4.94 1.46 -12.60
C LEU A 44 -3.64 0.71 -12.90
N CYS A 45 -3.65 -0.23 -13.86
CA CYS A 45 -2.42 -0.88 -14.32
C CYS A 45 -1.44 0.14 -14.92
N SER A 46 -1.95 1.10 -15.69
CA SER A 46 -1.13 2.17 -16.29
C SER A 46 -0.56 3.10 -15.21
N HIS A 47 -1.35 3.41 -14.18
CA HIS A 47 -0.93 4.15 -13.00
C HIS A 47 0.21 3.43 -12.28
N ILE A 48 0.01 2.16 -11.90
CA ILE A 48 1.03 1.36 -11.19
C ILE A 48 2.32 1.29 -12.00
N LYS A 49 2.23 0.98 -13.30
CA LYS A 49 3.40 0.93 -14.18
C LYS A 49 4.15 2.26 -14.24
N PHE A 50 3.42 3.37 -14.39
CA PHE A 50 4.01 4.70 -14.42
C PHE A 50 4.65 5.07 -13.08
N ALA A 51 3.95 4.84 -11.99
CA ALA A 51 4.38 5.22 -10.66
C ALA A 51 5.57 4.40 -10.17
N THR A 52 5.59 3.09 -10.45
CA THR A 52 6.68 2.20 -10.07
C THR A 52 8.00 2.51 -10.80
N ASN A 53 7.95 2.80 -12.11
CA ASN A 53 9.09 3.31 -12.89
C ASN A 53 10.45 2.62 -12.62
N GLY A 54 10.45 1.28 -12.56
CA GLY A 54 11.66 0.49 -12.31
C GLY A 54 12.33 0.71 -10.94
N GLY A 55 11.60 1.23 -9.95
CA GLY A 55 12.10 1.54 -8.61
C GLY A 55 12.27 3.04 -8.35
N ASN A 56 12.41 3.86 -9.39
CA ASN A 56 12.46 5.32 -9.26
C ASN A 56 11.03 5.91 -9.17
N LEU A 57 10.41 5.74 -8.01
CA LEU A 57 8.99 5.99 -7.79
C LEU A 57 8.60 7.43 -8.15
N ARG A 58 7.43 7.58 -8.79
CA ARG A 58 6.85 8.87 -9.18
C ARG A 58 5.46 9.03 -8.57
N SER A 59 5.17 10.20 -8.04
CA SER A 59 3.85 10.51 -7.51
C SER A 59 2.85 10.67 -8.66
N ALA A 60 1.74 9.94 -8.58
CA ALA A 60 0.65 10.04 -9.53
C ALA A 60 -0.71 9.96 -8.84
N ILE A 61 -1.74 10.42 -9.54
CA ILE A 61 -3.15 10.26 -9.18
C ILE A 61 -3.96 9.98 -10.43
N THR A 62 -4.89 9.03 -10.34
CA THR A 62 -5.86 8.75 -11.39
C THR A 62 -7.24 9.19 -10.93
N VAL A 63 -7.87 10.12 -11.64
CA VAL A 63 -9.17 10.68 -11.26
C VAL A 63 -10.26 10.10 -12.16
N PHE A 64 -11.15 9.30 -11.58
CA PHE A 64 -12.31 8.70 -12.26
C PHE A 64 -13.50 9.68 -12.32
N PRO A 65 -14.65 9.32 -12.95
CA PRO A 65 -15.80 10.23 -13.02
C PRO A 65 -16.23 10.76 -11.64
N PRO A 66 -16.67 12.03 -11.55
CA PRO A 66 -17.22 12.57 -10.31
C PRO A 66 -18.56 11.91 -9.99
N ARG A 67 -18.94 11.92 -8.72
CA ARG A 67 -20.27 11.55 -8.26
C ARG A 67 -21.33 12.41 -8.94
N THR A 68 -22.46 11.78 -9.25
CA THR A 68 -23.65 12.42 -9.81
C THR A 68 -24.79 12.45 -8.78
N ASP A 69 -25.54 11.36 -8.66
CA ASP A 69 -26.71 11.21 -7.80
C ASP A 69 -26.45 10.30 -6.59
N GLY A 70 -25.21 9.87 -6.39
CA GLY A 70 -24.78 8.94 -5.35
C GLY A 70 -25.13 7.47 -5.63
N GLN A 71 -25.84 7.17 -6.72
CA GLN A 71 -26.15 5.80 -7.14
C GLN A 71 -25.18 5.30 -8.22
N HIS A 72 -24.48 6.19 -8.91
CA HIS A 72 -23.58 5.86 -10.02
C HIS A 72 -22.10 6.09 -9.69
N ASP A 73 -21.72 5.85 -8.42
CA ASP A 73 -20.35 6.08 -7.96
C ASP A 73 -19.35 5.13 -8.64
N PHE A 74 -18.14 5.65 -8.86
CA PHE A 74 -16.95 4.85 -9.14
C PHE A 74 -16.19 4.65 -7.83
N ARG A 75 -15.82 3.41 -7.50
CA ARG A 75 -15.12 3.07 -6.25
C ARG A 75 -14.05 2.01 -6.49
N VAL A 76 -12.93 2.15 -5.79
CA VAL A 76 -11.99 1.06 -5.53
C VAL A 76 -12.22 0.64 -4.08
N TRP A 77 -12.64 -0.59 -3.83
CA TRP A 77 -12.96 -1.00 -2.45
C TRP A 77 -11.68 -1.26 -1.64
N ASN A 78 -10.59 -1.64 -2.29
CA ASN A 78 -9.29 -1.79 -1.64
C ASN A 78 -8.85 -0.47 -1.01
N SER A 79 -8.29 -0.52 0.20
CA SER A 79 -7.72 0.68 0.84
C SER A 79 -6.48 1.21 0.11
N GLN A 80 -5.72 0.29 -0.51
CA GLN A 80 -4.54 0.59 -1.31
C GLN A 80 -4.57 -0.25 -2.60
N LEU A 81 -3.91 0.21 -3.67
CA LEU A 81 -3.86 -0.55 -4.93
C LEU A 81 -3.07 -1.85 -4.79
N VAL A 82 -2.00 -1.86 -4.01
CA VAL A 82 -1.23 -3.06 -3.70
C VAL A 82 -1.31 -3.29 -2.21
N LYS A 83 -1.70 -4.51 -1.83
CA LYS A 83 -1.79 -4.94 -0.43
C LYS A 83 -1.71 -6.46 -0.36
N TYR A 84 -1.21 -6.96 0.77
CA TYR A 84 -1.15 -8.39 1.03
C TYR A 84 -2.44 -8.91 1.69
N ALA A 85 -2.84 -10.13 1.35
CA ALA A 85 -3.97 -10.81 1.92
C ALA A 85 -3.74 -11.18 3.39
N GLY A 86 -4.83 -11.41 4.12
CA GLY A 86 -4.84 -11.94 5.48
C GLY A 86 -5.83 -13.09 5.57
N TYR A 87 -5.40 -14.24 6.07
CA TYR A 87 -6.23 -15.45 6.15
C TYR A 87 -6.42 -15.86 7.60
N GLN A 88 -7.67 -15.87 8.04
CA GLN A 88 -8.03 -16.46 9.32
C GLN A 88 -7.96 -17.99 9.21
N MET A 89 -7.03 -18.60 9.95
CA MET A 89 -6.85 -20.04 10.05
C MET A 89 -7.58 -20.60 11.28
N GLU A 90 -7.56 -21.93 11.39
CA GLU A 90 -8.04 -22.63 12.58
C GLU A 90 -7.34 -22.13 13.86
N ALA A 91 -8.04 -22.25 14.99
CA ALA A 91 -7.55 -21.86 16.32
C ALA A 91 -7.12 -20.39 16.47
N GLY A 92 -7.61 -19.49 15.62
CA GLY A 92 -7.36 -18.05 15.75
C GLY A 92 -6.04 -17.57 15.15
N HIS A 93 -5.23 -18.46 14.56
CA HIS A 93 -3.99 -18.09 13.87
C HIS A 93 -4.29 -17.33 12.57
N ILE A 94 -3.48 -16.34 12.24
CA ILE A 94 -3.63 -15.56 11.00
C ILE A 94 -2.35 -15.70 10.16
N ILE A 95 -2.52 -15.99 8.87
CA ILE A 95 -1.44 -15.98 7.87
C ILE A 95 -1.55 -14.68 7.06
N GLY A 96 -0.43 -14.00 6.82
CA GLY A 96 -0.39 -12.76 6.05
C GLY A 96 -0.66 -11.52 6.90
N ASP A 97 -1.40 -10.55 6.36
CA ASP A 97 -1.67 -9.27 7.02
C ASP A 97 -3.03 -9.28 7.75
N PRO A 98 -3.06 -9.29 9.10
CA PRO A 98 -4.31 -9.33 9.87
C PRO A 98 -5.25 -8.15 9.60
N ALA A 99 -4.73 -6.99 9.17
CA ALA A 99 -5.57 -5.84 8.86
C ALA A 99 -6.42 -6.04 7.60
N ASN A 100 -6.16 -7.08 6.81
CA ASN A 100 -6.83 -7.32 5.53
C ASN A 100 -7.70 -8.58 5.54
N VAL A 101 -7.95 -9.20 6.70
CA VAL A 101 -8.75 -10.44 6.79
C VAL A 101 -10.15 -10.26 6.19
N GLU A 102 -10.88 -9.22 6.60
CA GLU A 102 -12.23 -8.95 6.10
C GLU A 102 -12.24 -8.73 4.57
N LEU A 103 -11.32 -7.91 4.06
CA LEU A 103 -11.22 -7.67 2.61
C LEU A 103 -10.84 -8.95 1.84
N THR A 104 -9.98 -9.79 2.43
CA THR A 104 -9.58 -11.07 1.84
C THR A 104 -10.75 -12.03 1.75
N GLU A 105 -11.59 -12.10 2.79
CA GLU A 105 -12.83 -12.89 2.78
C GLU A 105 -13.80 -12.42 1.70
N ILE A 106 -13.96 -11.10 1.53
CA ILE A 106 -14.77 -10.54 0.44
C ILE A 106 -14.21 -10.98 -0.93
N CYS A 107 -12.90 -10.90 -1.14
CA CYS A 107 -12.29 -11.38 -2.39
C CYS A 107 -12.61 -12.86 -2.64
N ILE A 108 -12.50 -13.72 -1.62
CA ILE A 108 -12.79 -15.15 -1.74
C ILE A 108 -14.28 -15.38 -2.07
N GLN A 109 -15.20 -14.66 -1.43
CA GLN A 109 -16.63 -14.74 -1.69
C GLN A 109 -16.99 -14.30 -3.12
N LEU A 110 -16.26 -13.33 -3.67
CA LEU A 110 -16.40 -12.87 -5.06
C LEU A 110 -15.71 -13.79 -6.08
N GLY A 111 -15.11 -14.91 -5.64
CA GLY A 111 -14.55 -15.94 -6.50
C GLY A 111 -13.03 -15.93 -6.65
N TRP A 112 -12.31 -15.12 -5.86
CA TRP A 112 -10.85 -15.18 -5.82
C TRP A 112 -10.37 -16.49 -5.17
N THR A 113 -9.35 -17.11 -5.75
CA THR A 113 -8.77 -18.35 -5.20
C THR A 113 -7.63 -18.01 -4.23
N PRO A 114 -7.79 -18.29 -2.92
CA PRO A 114 -6.76 -17.98 -1.93
C PRO A 114 -5.53 -18.87 -2.12
N LYS A 115 -4.33 -18.30 -1.91
CA LYS A 115 -3.05 -19.02 -2.04
C LYS A 115 -2.43 -19.37 -0.68
N TYR A 116 -2.95 -18.80 0.41
CA TYR A 116 -2.51 -19.04 1.80
C TYR A 116 -1.02 -18.77 2.07
N GLY A 117 -0.44 -17.82 1.33
CA GLY A 117 0.91 -17.31 1.55
C GLY A 117 0.93 -16.04 2.41
N SER A 118 2.04 -15.78 3.10
CA SER A 118 2.19 -14.60 3.96
C SER A 118 2.22 -13.26 3.21
N PHE A 119 2.42 -13.28 1.89
CA PHE A 119 2.59 -12.08 1.07
C PHE A 119 1.87 -12.24 -0.28
N ASP A 120 0.65 -12.77 -0.25
CA ASP A 120 -0.19 -12.87 -1.44
C ASP A 120 -0.79 -11.51 -1.77
N VAL A 121 -0.55 -10.98 -2.97
CA VAL A 121 -1.14 -9.72 -3.41
C VAL A 121 -2.63 -9.91 -3.65
N LEU A 122 -3.46 -9.05 -3.02
CA LEU A 122 -4.91 -9.05 -3.21
C LEU A 122 -5.28 -8.58 -4.63
N PRO A 123 -6.37 -9.12 -5.21
CA PRO A 123 -6.96 -8.55 -6.42
C PRO A 123 -7.57 -7.19 -6.12
N LEU A 124 -7.79 -6.40 -7.16
CA LEU A 124 -8.58 -5.17 -7.09
C LEU A 124 -10.07 -5.50 -7.17
N ILE A 125 -10.85 -4.93 -6.27
CA ILE A 125 -12.31 -4.94 -6.29
C ILE A 125 -12.77 -3.58 -6.81
N LEU A 126 -13.28 -3.56 -8.04
CA LEU A 126 -13.58 -2.33 -8.78
C LEU A 126 -15.08 -2.22 -9.06
N GLN A 127 -15.65 -1.10 -8.66
CA GLN A 127 -17.04 -0.75 -8.92
C GLN A 127 -17.09 0.46 -9.84
N ALA A 128 -17.79 0.31 -10.98
CA ALA A 128 -17.97 1.35 -11.96
C ALA A 128 -19.46 1.70 -12.09
N ASN A 129 -19.76 3.00 -12.15
CA ASN A 129 -21.11 3.48 -12.43
C ASN A 129 -22.21 2.90 -11.50
N GLY A 130 -21.87 2.62 -10.24
CA GLY A 130 -22.81 2.05 -9.27
C GLY A 130 -23.13 0.56 -9.42
N GLU A 131 -22.57 -0.11 -10.42
CA GLU A 131 -22.80 -1.54 -10.67
C GLU A 131 -22.18 -2.42 -9.58
N ASP A 132 -22.45 -3.73 -9.61
CA ASP A 132 -21.81 -4.68 -8.71
C ASP A 132 -20.28 -4.69 -8.93
N PRO A 133 -19.47 -4.88 -7.88
CA PRO A 133 -18.02 -4.88 -7.99
C PRO A 133 -17.49 -6.09 -8.77
N GLU A 134 -16.47 -5.87 -9.58
CA GLU A 134 -15.74 -6.91 -10.31
C GLU A 134 -14.32 -7.10 -9.76
N LEU A 135 -13.82 -8.34 -9.78
CA LEU A 135 -12.47 -8.70 -9.36
C LEU A 135 -11.46 -8.67 -10.52
N PHE A 136 -10.30 -8.06 -10.28
CA PHE A 136 -9.18 -8.05 -11.23
C PHE A 136 -7.85 -8.35 -10.53
N GLU A 137 -7.18 -9.42 -10.94
CA GLU A 137 -5.81 -9.68 -10.48
C GLU A 137 -4.82 -8.74 -11.18
N ILE A 138 -3.98 -8.07 -10.40
CA ILE A 138 -2.93 -7.19 -10.94
C ILE A 138 -1.86 -8.08 -11.57
N PRO A 139 -1.41 -7.81 -12.82
CA PRO A 139 -0.33 -8.57 -13.44
C PRO A 139 0.92 -8.55 -12.54
N PRO A 140 1.49 -9.72 -12.17
CA PRO A 140 2.61 -9.80 -11.23
C PRO A 140 3.82 -8.94 -11.63
N GLU A 141 4.06 -8.76 -12.92
CA GLU A 141 5.14 -7.93 -13.45
C GLU A 141 4.99 -6.42 -13.15
N LEU A 142 3.81 -5.96 -12.75
CA LEU A 142 3.57 -4.59 -12.31
C LEU A 142 3.84 -4.40 -10.81
N ILE A 143 3.94 -5.49 -10.05
CA ILE A 143 4.19 -5.46 -8.61
C ILE A 143 5.69 -5.56 -8.38
N LEU A 144 6.31 -4.44 -8.04
CA LEU A 144 7.69 -4.42 -7.56
C LEU A 144 7.70 -4.68 -6.05
N GLU A 145 8.40 -5.72 -5.63
CA GLU A 145 8.62 -6.05 -4.21
C GLU A 145 10.10 -5.97 -3.85
N VAL A 146 10.36 -5.60 -2.60
CA VAL A 146 11.71 -5.54 -2.00
C VAL A 146 11.79 -6.62 -0.93
N GLU A 147 12.69 -7.59 -1.12
CA GLU A 147 13.05 -8.57 -0.10
C GLU A 147 13.90 -7.91 0.99
N MET A 148 13.62 -8.21 2.25
CA MET A 148 14.27 -7.57 3.38
C MET A 148 15.52 -8.32 3.81
N GLU A 149 16.62 -7.58 3.90
CA GLU A 149 17.89 -8.02 4.47
C GLU A 149 18.46 -6.93 5.37
N HIS A 150 19.33 -7.34 6.30
CA HIS A 150 19.98 -6.40 7.21
C HIS A 150 21.48 -6.33 6.88
N PRO A 151 22.10 -5.14 6.86
CA PRO A 151 23.50 -4.97 6.46
C PRO A 151 24.49 -5.71 7.38
N GLN A 152 24.14 -5.86 8.67
CA GLN A 152 24.93 -6.57 9.68
C GLN A 152 24.39 -7.97 10.03
N TYR A 153 23.09 -8.09 10.36
CA TYR A 153 22.45 -9.34 10.74
C TYR A 153 22.11 -10.23 9.54
N LYS A 154 23.04 -11.12 9.16
CA LYS A 154 22.86 -12.04 8.02
C LYS A 154 21.65 -12.97 8.14
N TRP A 155 21.22 -13.30 9.36
CA TRP A 155 20.04 -14.13 9.62
C TRP A 155 18.72 -13.43 9.29
N PHE A 156 18.72 -12.11 9.10
CA PHE A 156 17.49 -11.35 8.84
C PHE A 156 16.80 -11.79 7.54
N LYS A 157 17.58 -12.15 6.52
CA LYS A 157 17.05 -12.67 5.25
C LYS A 157 16.24 -13.97 5.44
N ASP A 158 16.59 -14.77 6.45
CA ASP A 158 15.93 -16.06 6.73
C ASP A 158 14.54 -15.86 7.35
N LEU A 159 14.19 -14.62 7.72
CA LEU A 159 12.81 -14.25 8.06
C LEU A 159 11.88 -14.23 6.84
N ASN A 160 12.44 -14.24 5.62
CA ASN A 160 11.72 -14.21 4.34
C ASN A 160 10.67 -13.08 4.25
N LEU A 161 11.00 -11.92 4.81
CA LEU A 161 10.16 -10.74 4.75
C LEU A 161 10.33 -10.04 3.40
N LYS A 162 9.24 -9.50 2.87
CA LYS A 162 9.26 -8.62 1.71
C LYS A 162 8.15 -7.58 1.83
N TRP A 163 8.25 -6.51 1.05
CA TRP A 163 7.20 -5.51 0.96
C TRP A 163 7.08 -4.94 -0.45
N TYR A 164 5.88 -4.57 -0.86
CA TYR A 164 5.66 -3.92 -2.14
C TYR A 164 6.22 -2.49 -2.10
N ALA A 165 6.77 -2.02 -3.22
CA ALA A 165 7.48 -0.74 -3.29
C ALA A 165 6.53 0.46 -3.34
N LEU A 166 5.30 0.29 -3.84
CA LEU A 166 4.40 1.39 -4.21
C LEU A 166 3.29 1.61 -3.16
N PRO A 167 3.36 2.64 -2.31
CA PRO A 167 2.26 3.02 -1.44
C PRO A 167 1.22 3.84 -2.22
N ALA A 168 0.14 3.18 -2.65
CA ALA A 168 -0.93 3.82 -3.42
C ALA A 168 -2.27 3.72 -2.69
N VAL A 169 -2.73 4.82 -2.08
CA VAL A 169 -4.04 4.92 -1.41
C VAL A 169 -5.14 4.93 -2.45
N ALA A 170 -6.23 4.17 -2.22
CA ALA A 170 -7.26 3.96 -3.23
C ALA A 170 -8.70 4.24 -2.80
N ASN A 171 -8.98 4.35 -1.50
CA ASN A 171 -10.35 4.46 -0.96
C ASN A 171 -10.72 5.85 -0.42
N MET A 172 -9.94 6.89 -0.73
CA MET A 172 -10.25 8.26 -0.33
C MET A 172 -11.13 8.96 -1.36
N LEU A 173 -11.84 10.00 -0.90
CA LEU A 173 -12.63 10.91 -1.73
C LEU A 173 -11.85 12.21 -1.95
N LEU A 174 -11.85 12.71 -3.18
CA LEU A 174 -11.30 14.01 -3.55
C LEU A 174 -12.44 15.00 -3.77
N GLU A 175 -12.45 16.10 -3.02
CA GLU A 175 -13.40 17.19 -3.21
C GLU A 175 -12.70 18.39 -3.87
N ILE A 176 -13.28 18.89 -4.97
CA ILE A 176 -12.79 20.08 -5.69
C ILE A 176 -13.97 20.94 -6.11
N GLY A 177 -14.09 22.13 -5.54
CA GLY A 177 -15.10 23.12 -5.96
C GLY A 177 -16.55 22.62 -5.84
N GLY A 178 -16.84 21.80 -4.82
CA GLY A 178 -18.13 21.15 -4.61
C GLY A 178 -18.38 19.88 -5.43
N LEU A 179 -17.46 19.49 -6.33
CA LEU A 179 -17.48 18.19 -6.98
C LEU A 179 -16.80 17.14 -6.12
N GLU A 180 -17.40 15.97 -6.02
CA GLU A 180 -16.86 14.83 -5.28
C GLU A 180 -16.38 13.75 -6.26
N PHE A 181 -15.12 13.32 -6.13
CA PHE A 181 -14.55 12.22 -6.89
C PHE A 181 -14.32 11.04 -5.93
N THR A 182 -15.19 10.03 -6.03
CA THR A 182 -15.24 8.90 -5.09
C THR A 182 -14.23 7.80 -5.38
N ALA A 183 -13.57 7.86 -6.55
CA ALA A 183 -12.41 7.06 -6.90
C ALA A 183 -11.33 7.95 -7.47
N CYS A 184 -10.29 8.17 -6.67
CA CYS A 184 -9.15 9.00 -7.05
C CYS A 184 -7.82 8.43 -6.53
N PRO A 185 -7.48 7.16 -6.84
CA PRO A 185 -6.29 6.51 -6.29
C PRO A 185 -5.02 7.28 -6.61
N PHE A 186 -4.17 7.45 -5.60
CA PHE A 186 -2.94 8.24 -5.68
C PHE A 186 -1.80 7.58 -4.92
N ASN A 187 -0.57 7.89 -5.32
CA ASN A 187 0.63 7.37 -4.69
C ASN A 187 1.68 8.47 -4.45
N GLY A 188 2.57 8.17 -3.52
CA GLY A 188 3.89 8.78 -3.41
C GLY A 188 4.94 7.68 -3.33
N TRP A 189 5.85 7.81 -2.38
CA TRP A 189 6.79 6.75 -1.98
C TRP A 189 6.81 6.66 -0.46
N TYR A 190 7.31 5.53 0.04
CA TYR A 190 7.30 5.24 1.47
C TYR A 190 8.25 6.14 2.25
N MET A 191 7.82 6.51 3.46
CA MET A 191 8.71 6.76 4.58
C MET A 191 8.99 5.42 5.28
N GLY A 192 10.26 5.11 5.57
CA GLY A 192 10.65 3.77 6.04
C GLY A 192 9.94 3.25 7.29
N THR A 193 9.52 4.15 8.19
CA THR A 193 8.77 3.78 9.40
C THR A 193 7.35 3.31 9.13
N GLU A 194 6.75 3.62 7.98
CA GLU A 194 5.47 3.05 7.57
C GLU A 194 5.59 1.51 7.48
N ILE A 195 6.65 1.02 6.86
CA ILE A 195 6.91 -0.41 6.74
C ILE A 195 7.51 -0.97 8.03
N GLY A 196 8.64 -0.42 8.47
CA GLY A 196 9.44 -0.98 9.55
C GLY A 196 8.74 -0.92 10.90
N ALA A 197 8.12 0.22 11.23
CA ALA A 197 7.46 0.40 12.52
C ALA A 197 5.99 -0.04 12.49
N ARG A 198 5.22 0.33 11.45
CA ARG A 198 3.78 0.04 11.43
C ARG A 198 3.48 -1.33 10.84
N ASP A 199 3.87 -1.58 9.60
CA ASP A 199 3.51 -2.83 8.91
C ASP A 199 4.15 -4.06 9.59
N PHE A 200 5.43 -3.98 9.95
CA PHE A 200 6.14 -5.11 10.56
C PHE A 200 5.96 -5.24 12.07
N CYS A 201 5.87 -4.13 12.82
CA CYS A 201 5.94 -4.19 14.29
C CYS A 201 4.62 -3.94 15.03
N ASP A 202 3.58 -3.40 14.39
CA ASP A 202 2.28 -3.22 15.07
C ASP A 202 1.72 -4.61 15.47
N PRO A 203 1.20 -4.78 16.71
CA PRO A 203 0.65 -6.05 17.19
C PRO A 203 -0.51 -6.60 16.35
N GLN A 204 -1.28 -5.70 15.74
CA GLN A 204 -2.40 -6.01 14.85
C GLN A 204 -1.99 -6.15 13.38
N ARG A 205 -0.69 -6.22 13.09
CA ARG A 205 -0.10 -6.41 11.75
C ARG A 205 0.81 -7.64 11.77
N TYR A 206 1.98 -7.61 11.12
CA TYR A 206 2.87 -8.77 11.07
C TYR A 206 3.56 -9.09 12.41
N ASN A 207 3.59 -8.14 13.35
CA ASN A 207 4.03 -8.32 14.74
C ASN A 207 5.34 -9.11 14.91
N ILE A 208 6.38 -8.76 14.15
CA ILE A 208 7.65 -9.53 14.14
C ILE A 208 8.62 -9.11 15.26
N LEU A 209 8.27 -8.10 16.05
CA LEU A 209 9.20 -7.41 16.94
C LEU A 209 9.88 -8.37 17.93
N GLU A 210 9.11 -9.26 18.55
CA GLU A 210 9.63 -10.26 19.50
C GLU A 210 10.54 -11.29 18.81
N LYS A 211 10.17 -11.72 17.60
CA LYS A 211 10.98 -12.66 16.80
C LYS A 211 12.36 -12.07 16.50
N VAL A 212 12.41 -10.79 16.11
CA VAL A 212 13.66 -10.07 15.85
C VAL A 212 14.45 -9.88 17.14
N GLY A 213 13.82 -9.44 18.23
CA GLY A 213 14.49 -9.25 19.52
C GLY A 213 15.17 -10.53 20.04
N ARG A 214 14.51 -11.69 19.90
CA ARG A 214 15.10 -12.99 20.25
C ARG A 214 16.29 -13.35 19.35
N SER A 215 16.19 -13.13 18.04
CA SER A 215 17.29 -13.37 17.09
C SER A 215 18.50 -12.45 17.31
N MET A 216 18.28 -11.27 17.90
CA MET A 216 19.35 -10.36 18.34
C MET A 216 19.98 -10.77 19.69
N GLY A 217 19.41 -11.75 20.40
CA GLY A 217 19.89 -12.16 21.72
C GLY A 217 19.51 -11.20 22.86
N LEU A 218 18.47 -10.38 22.67
CA LEU A 218 18.01 -9.42 23.66
C LEU A 218 17.14 -10.10 24.73
N ASP A 219 17.11 -9.53 25.94
CA ASP A 219 16.20 -9.96 27.00
C ASP A 219 14.77 -9.46 26.70
N THR A 220 14.00 -10.27 25.98
CA THR A 220 12.64 -9.95 25.55
C THR A 220 11.59 -10.03 26.67
N HIS A 221 11.98 -10.47 27.87
CA HIS A 221 11.06 -10.59 29.02
C HIS A 221 11.06 -9.32 29.89
N LYS A 222 12.14 -8.54 29.86
CA LYS A 222 12.31 -7.33 30.69
C LYS A 222 12.08 -6.06 29.87
N LEU A 223 10.90 -5.44 29.98
CA LEU A 223 10.59 -4.21 29.23
C LEU A 223 11.60 -3.06 29.48
N SER A 224 12.16 -2.96 30.69
CA SER A 224 13.15 -1.93 31.01
C SER A 224 14.53 -2.15 30.36
N SER A 225 14.74 -3.26 29.64
CA SER A 225 15.94 -3.46 28.82
C SER A 225 15.88 -2.67 27.51
N LEU A 226 14.72 -2.10 27.16
CA LEU A 226 14.47 -1.39 25.89
C LEU A 226 14.70 -2.28 24.65
N TRP A 227 14.55 -3.60 24.81
CA TRP A 227 14.73 -4.54 23.70
C TRP A 227 13.82 -4.26 22.50
N LYS A 228 12.62 -3.71 22.74
CA LYS A 228 11.67 -3.34 21.69
C LYS A 228 12.22 -2.20 20.84
N ASP A 229 12.78 -1.19 21.48
CA ASP A 229 13.40 -0.04 20.83
C ASP A 229 14.59 -0.48 19.98
N GLU A 230 15.47 -1.33 20.53
CA GLU A 230 16.61 -1.87 19.79
C GLU A 230 16.20 -2.71 18.57
N ALA A 231 15.23 -3.63 18.75
CA ALA A 231 14.72 -4.44 17.66
C ALA A 231 14.02 -3.59 16.58
N LEU A 232 13.25 -2.57 16.99
CA LEU A 232 12.57 -1.65 16.08
C LEU A 232 13.55 -0.86 15.22
N VAL A 233 14.64 -0.37 15.80
CA VAL A 233 15.70 0.31 15.04
C VAL A 233 16.33 -0.65 14.04
N ALA A 234 16.68 -1.87 14.44
CA ALA A 234 17.25 -2.87 13.52
C ALA A 234 16.31 -3.18 12.34
N ILE A 235 15.00 -3.30 12.58
CA ILE A 235 14.00 -3.55 11.53
C ILE A 235 13.93 -2.36 10.56
N ASN A 236 13.90 -1.12 11.05
CA ASN A 236 13.89 0.06 10.19
C ASN A 236 15.19 0.18 9.36
N VAL A 237 16.35 -0.16 9.95
CA VAL A 237 17.62 -0.22 9.22
C VAL A 237 17.55 -1.26 8.11
N ALA A 238 16.98 -2.44 8.36
CA ALA A 238 16.79 -3.47 7.32
C ALA A 238 15.93 -2.96 6.16
N VAL A 239 14.82 -2.28 6.45
CA VAL A 239 13.92 -1.70 5.44
C VAL A 239 14.67 -0.69 4.56
N ILE A 240 15.28 0.33 5.18
CA ILE A 240 16.00 1.37 4.44
C ILE A 240 17.13 0.77 3.60
N HIS A 241 17.94 -0.11 4.21
CA HIS A 241 19.03 -0.79 3.52
C HIS A 241 18.55 -1.58 2.29
N SER A 242 17.48 -2.35 2.45
CA SER A 242 16.96 -3.22 1.38
C SER A 242 16.45 -2.43 0.19
N PHE A 243 15.69 -1.36 0.46
CA PHE A 243 15.19 -0.44 -0.59
C PHE A 243 16.34 0.26 -1.32
N GLN A 244 17.30 0.82 -0.57
CA GLN A 244 18.48 1.48 -1.15
C GLN A 244 19.32 0.51 -1.98
N LYS A 245 19.56 -0.71 -1.49
CA LYS A 245 20.32 -1.75 -2.21
C LYS A 245 19.65 -2.15 -3.52
N LYS A 246 18.31 -2.16 -3.57
CA LYS A 246 17.53 -2.44 -4.79
C LYS A 246 17.27 -1.20 -5.65
N MET A 247 17.83 -0.04 -5.29
CA MET A 247 17.64 1.24 -5.98
C MET A 247 16.16 1.66 -6.07
N VAL A 248 15.38 1.34 -5.03
CA VAL A 248 13.96 1.72 -4.92
C VAL A 248 13.84 2.95 -4.04
N THR A 249 13.10 3.96 -4.51
CA THR A 249 12.87 5.22 -3.80
C THR A 249 12.21 4.96 -2.44
N ILE A 250 12.86 5.45 -1.39
CA ILE A 250 12.35 5.46 -0.02
C ILE A 250 12.90 6.71 0.68
N THR A 251 12.20 7.22 1.68
CA THR A 251 12.68 8.34 2.51
C THR A 251 12.79 7.90 3.98
N GLU A 252 13.81 8.40 4.66
CA GLU A 252 13.96 8.22 6.10
C GLU A 252 12.98 9.14 6.84
N HIS A 253 12.66 8.81 8.08
CA HIS A 253 11.86 9.72 8.90
C HIS A 253 12.74 10.93 9.31
N PRO A 254 12.16 12.15 9.42
CA PRO A 254 12.89 13.32 9.90
C PRO A 254 13.41 13.19 11.34
#